data_AF-A0A7M3YLW5-F1
#
_entry.id   AF-A0A7M3YLW5-F1
#
_cell.length_a   1.000
_cell.length_b   1.000
_cell.length_c   1.000
_cell.angle_alpha   90.00
_cell.angle_beta   90.00
_cell.angle_gamma   90.00
#
_symmetry.space_group_name_H-M   'P 1'
#
loop_
_entity.id
_entity.type
_entity.pdbx_description
1 polymer ?
#
loop_
_entity_poly.entity_id
_entity_poly.type
_entity_poly.pdbx_seq_one_letter_code
_entity_poly.pdbx_strand_id
1 'polypeptide(L)'
;PEAIEDPQDIDCLVIVKLHHAQKKLERGFFTCASYEEYVEKSQTLLKEGTIDQESLDGARIERYVIGPVFNLNFFYSPLEEDMPKLELLGVDWRFESSLDGHVRLPAPQ
;
A
#
# COMPACT_ATOMS: atom_id res chain seq x y z
N PRO A 1 0.24 10.78 0.53
CA PRO A 1 1.71 10.72 0.28
C PRO A 1 1.98 11.35 -1.07
N GLU A 2 3.22 11.79 -1.31
CA GLU A 2 3.65 12.32 -2.60
C GLU A 2 3.52 11.23 -3.68
N ALA A 3 2.91 11.59 -4.80
CA ALA A 3 2.78 10.72 -5.96
C ALA A 3 3.98 10.94 -6.89
N ILE A 4 4.51 9.85 -7.45
CA ILE A 4 5.58 9.87 -8.44
C ILE A 4 4.97 9.44 -9.78
N GLU A 5 5.09 10.27 -10.80
CA GLU A 5 4.45 10.06 -12.10
C GLU A 5 5.26 9.12 -13.00
N ASP A 6 6.59 9.29 -13.06
CA ASP A 6 7.49 8.45 -13.83
C ASP A 6 8.29 7.53 -12.88
N PRO A 7 8.29 6.19 -13.09
CA PRO A 7 9.16 5.28 -12.34
C PRO A 7 10.65 5.66 -12.38
N GLN A 8 11.12 6.38 -13.40
CA GLN A 8 12.51 6.85 -13.50
C GLN A 8 12.85 7.93 -12.47
N ASP A 9 11.85 8.61 -11.92
CA ASP A 9 12.03 9.66 -10.90
C ASP A 9 12.10 9.08 -9.48
N ILE A 10 12.11 7.75 -9.32
CA ILE A 10 12.22 7.10 -8.00
C ILE A 10 13.63 7.34 -7.42
N ASP A 11 13.69 8.18 -6.38
CA ASP A 11 14.90 8.54 -5.65
C ASP A 11 14.88 8.12 -4.16
N CYS A 12 13.81 7.44 -3.75
CA CYS A 12 13.57 7.05 -2.36
C CYS A 12 12.69 5.80 -2.27
N LEU A 13 12.44 5.31 -1.05
CA LEU A 13 11.53 4.18 -0.84
C LEU A 13 10.10 4.55 -1.24
N VAL A 14 9.54 3.79 -2.17
CA VAL A 14 8.18 3.93 -2.67
C VAL A 14 7.37 2.65 -2.49
N ILE A 15 6.04 2.77 -2.53
CA ILE A 15 5.11 1.66 -2.70
C ILE A 15 4.41 1.81 -4.05
N VAL A 16 4.44 0.73 -4.83
CA VAL A 16 3.73 0.62 -6.11
C VAL A 16 2.46 -0.18 -5.87
N LYS A 17 1.31 0.41 -6.21
CA LYS A 17 -0.02 -0.13 -5.98
C LYS A 17 -0.66 -0.50 -7.31
N LEU A 18 -1.10 -1.75 -7.44
CA LEU A 18 -1.70 -2.28 -8.66
C LEU A 18 -2.64 -3.44 -8.37
N HIS A 19 -3.41 -3.87 -9.38
CA HIS A 19 -4.27 -5.03 -9.23
C HIS A 19 -3.49 -6.33 -9.38
N HIS A 20 -3.92 -7.38 -8.67
CA HIS A 20 -3.42 -8.74 -8.89
C HIS A 20 -4.14 -9.34 -10.11
N ALA A 21 -3.38 -9.98 -11.01
CA ALA A 21 -3.91 -10.54 -12.26
C ALA A 21 -5.06 -11.55 -12.05
N GLN A 22 -4.91 -12.45 -11.08
CA GLN A 22 -5.92 -13.49 -10.79
C GLN A 22 -6.94 -13.02 -9.74
N LYS A 23 -6.46 -12.37 -8.67
CA LYS A 23 -7.28 -11.98 -7.53
C LYS A 23 -7.69 -10.51 -7.65
N LYS A 24 -8.59 -10.21 -8.58
CA LYS A 24 -8.97 -8.82 -8.93
C LYS A 24 -9.48 -7.97 -7.76
N LEU A 25 -10.03 -8.59 -6.71
CA LEU A 25 -10.48 -7.92 -5.48
C LEU A 25 -9.35 -7.62 -4.50
N GLU A 26 -8.23 -8.33 -4.59
CA GLU A 26 -7.04 -8.06 -3.80
C GLU A 26 -6.22 -6.96 -4.49
N ARG A 27 -5.68 -6.05 -3.68
CA ARG A 27 -4.69 -5.07 -4.15
C ARG A 27 -3.31 -5.70 -4.02
N GLY A 28 -2.57 -5.67 -5.11
CA GLY A 28 -1.16 -5.99 -5.13
C GLY A 28 -0.32 -4.79 -4.73
N PHE A 29 0.81 -5.07 -4.07
CA PHE A 29 1.78 -4.07 -3.66
C PHE A 29 3.18 -4.63 -3.86
N PHE A 30 4.11 -3.78 -4.25
CA PHE A 30 5.53 -4.03 -4.03
C PHE A 30 6.23 -2.71 -3.69
N THR A 31 7.36 -2.81 -3.00
CA THR A 31 8.18 -1.66 -2.66
C THR A 31 9.46 -1.67 -3.47
N CYS A 32 9.98 -0.50 -3.82
CA CYS A 32 11.28 -0.33 -4.46
C CYS A 32 11.89 1.00 -4.02
N ALA A 33 13.21 1.13 -4.15
CA ALA A 33 13.94 2.35 -3.79
C ALA A 33 14.69 3.01 -4.97
N SER A 34 14.63 2.40 -6.17
CA SER A 34 15.19 2.94 -7.41
C SER A 34 14.42 2.43 -8.62
N TYR A 35 14.67 3.03 -9.79
CA TYR A 35 14.12 2.58 -11.07
C TYR A 35 14.57 1.15 -11.43
N GLU A 36 15.82 0.78 -11.15
CA GLU A 36 16.34 -0.55 -11.43
C GLU A 36 15.57 -1.61 -10.63
N GLU A 37 15.33 -1.37 -9.34
CA GLU A 37 14.53 -2.27 -8.51
C GLU A 37 13.08 -2.35 -9.00
N TYR A 38 12.51 -1.23 -9.46
CA TYR A 38 11.18 -1.21 -10.06
C TYR A 38 11.10 -2.14 -11.27
N VAL A 39 12.07 -2.05 -12.19
CA VAL A 39 12.13 -2.89 -13.39
C VAL A 39 12.33 -4.36 -13.02
N GLU A 40 13.26 -4.68 -12.12
CA GLU A 40 13.54 -6.06 -11.70
C GLU A 40 12.32 -6.71 -11.05
N LYS A 41 11.68 -6.02 -10.10
CA LYS A 41 10.52 -6.54 -9.36
C LYS A 41 9.30 -6.67 -10.25
N SER A 42 9.02 -5.67 -11.09
CA SER A 42 7.88 -5.71 -12.01
C SER A 42 8.02 -6.85 -13.02
N GLN A 43 9.20 -7.05 -13.62
CA GLN A 43 9.47 -8.17 -14.53
C GLN A 43 9.33 -9.53 -13.85
N THR A 44 9.81 -9.66 -12.61
CA THR A 44 9.66 -10.89 -11.83
C THR A 44 8.18 -11.21 -11.60
N LEU A 45 7.40 -10.23 -11.13
CA LEU A 45 5.97 -10.40 -10.85
C LEU A 45 5.14 -10.67 -12.13
N LEU A 46 5.51 -10.06 -13.26
CA LEU A 46 4.91 -10.33 -14.57
C LEU A 46 5.19 -11.76 -15.01
N LYS A 47 6.43 -12.23 -14.87
CA LYS A 47 6.85 -13.59 -15.25
C LYS A 47 6.16 -14.65 -14.39
N GLU A 48 5.96 -14.37 -13.10
CA GLU A 48 5.22 -15.24 -12.18
C GLU A 48 3.70 -15.22 -12.42
N GLY A 49 3.19 -14.27 -13.22
CA GLY A 49 1.76 -14.10 -13.46
C GLY A 49 1.00 -13.55 -12.26
N THR A 50 1.70 -12.94 -11.30
CA THR A 50 1.10 -12.26 -10.15
C THR A 50 0.40 -10.98 -10.60
N ILE A 51 1.02 -10.25 -11.53
CA ILE A 51 0.49 -9.02 -12.14
C ILE A 51 0.44 -9.16 -13.66
N ASP A 52 -0.36 -8.33 -14.32
CA ASP A 52 -0.39 -8.19 -15.77
C ASP A 52 0.09 -6.80 -16.19
N GLN A 53 0.43 -6.64 -17.48
CA GLN A 53 0.99 -5.39 -18.00
C GLN A 53 -0.03 -4.24 -17.88
N GLU A 54 -1.31 -4.51 -18.10
CA GLU A 54 -2.37 -3.50 -17.97
C GLU A 54 -2.44 -2.93 -16.55
N SER A 55 -2.34 -3.80 -15.54
CA SER A 55 -2.32 -3.41 -14.13
C SER A 55 -1.05 -2.64 -13.76
N LEU A 56 0.09 -2.98 -14.37
CA LEU A 56 1.35 -2.29 -14.17
C LEU A 56 1.34 -0.89 -14.80
N ASP A 57 0.80 -0.75 -16.02
CA ASP A 57 0.69 0.53 -16.72
C ASP A 57 -0.26 1.50 -15.99
N GLY A 58 -1.27 0.96 -15.30
CA GLY A 58 -2.18 1.72 -14.44
C GLY A 58 -1.74 1.84 -12.98
N ALA A 59 -0.53 1.40 -12.63
CA ALA A 59 -0.07 1.37 -11.25
C ALA A 59 0.14 2.78 -10.68
N ARG A 60 -0.11 2.93 -9.38
CA ARG A 60 0.17 4.17 -8.65
C ARG A 60 1.46 4.03 -7.85
N ILE A 61 2.38 4.96 -8.05
CA ILE A 61 3.65 5.03 -7.32
C ILE A 61 3.54 6.16 -6.30
N GLU A 62 3.75 5.83 -5.03
CA GLU A 62 3.68 6.80 -3.95
C GLU A 62 4.89 6.65 -3.02
N ARG A 63 5.41 7.77 -2.53
CA ARG A 63 6.45 7.76 -1.50
C ARG A 63 6.00 6.96 -0.28
N TYR A 64 6.84 6.02 0.16
CA TYR A 64 6.56 5.20 1.32
C TYR A 64 6.71 6.04 2.59
N VAL A 65 5.64 6.11 3.38
CA VAL A 65 5.64 6.86 4.64
C VAL A 65 6.00 5.90 5.77
N ILE A 66 7.19 6.08 6.34
CA ILE A 66 7.64 5.31 7.49
C ILE A 66 7.04 5.93 8.74
N GLY A 67 6.20 5.18 9.45
CA GLY A 67 5.58 5.63 10.69
C GLY A 67 4.65 4.59 11.30
N PRO A 68 4.12 4.86 12.50
CA PRO A 68 3.11 4.01 13.11
C PRO A 68 1.83 4.05 12.26
N VAL A 69 1.21 2.88 12.06
CA VAL A 69 -0.03 2.73 11.31
C VAL A 69 -1.22 2.79 12.27
N PHE A 70 -2.13 3.72 12.04
CA PHE A 70 -3.37 3.87 12.80
C PHE A 70 -4.57 3.97 11.85
N ASN A 71 -5.64 3.24 12.17
CA ASN A 71 -6.95 3.41 11.58
C ASN A 71 -7.80 4.20 12.57
N LEU A 72 -8.22 5.39 12.17
CA LEU A 72 -9.15 6.22 12.93
C LEU A 72 -10.57 5.94 12.43
N ASN A 73 -11.42 5.42 13.31
CA ASN A 73 -12.80 5.07 12.96
C ASN A 73 -13.72 6.23 13.35
N PHE A 74 -14.32 6.86 12.36
CA PHE A 74 -15.25 7.96 12.57
C PHE A 74 -16.69 7.55 12.25
N PHE A 75 -17.63 8.14 12.97
CA PHE A 75 -19.05 8.10 12.65
C PHE A 75 -19.56 9.51 12.45
N TYR A 76 -20.34 9.72 11.38
CA TYR A 76 -21.02 10.98 11.14
C TYR A 76 -22.52 10.77 11.31
N SER A 77 -23.11 11.39 12.33
CA SER A 77 -24.55 11.36 12.58
C SER A 77 -25.25 12.50 11.84
N PRO A 78 -25.99 12.24 10.74
CA PRO A 78 -26.71 13.31 10.05
C PRO A 78 -27.88 13.87 10.86
N LEU A 79 -28.37 13.09 11.84
CA LEU A 79 -29.54 13.38 12.68
C LEU A 79 -29.21 14.18 13.95
N GLU A 80 -27.94 14.31 14.32
CA GLU A 80 -27.54 15.08 15.50
C GLU A 80 -27.80 16.58 15.27
N GLU A 81 -28.33 17.31 16.25
CA GLU A 81 -28.66 18.74 16.10
C GLU A 81 -27.97 19.63 17.14
N ASP A 82 -27.62 19.08 18.30
CA ASP A 82 -27.15 19.83 19.46
C ASP A 82 -25.64 19.65 19.71
N MET A 83 -25.08 18.49 19.33
CA MET A 83 -23.68 18.12 19.54
C MET A 83 -22.90 18.05 18.21
N PRO A 84 -21.55 17.94 18.25
CA PRO A 84 -20.77 17.71 17.02
C PRO A 84 -21.19 16.41 16.31
N LYS A 85 -21.59 16.54 15.04
CA LYS A 85 -22.04 15.41 14.21
C LYS A 85 -20.99 14.34 13.94
N LEU A 86 -19.70 14.70 14.06
CA LEU A 86 -18.57 13.82 13.76
C LEU A 86 -17.98 13.28 15.06
N GLU A 87 -17.99 11.97 15.23
CA GLU A 87 -17.53 11.27 16.42
C GLU A 87 -16.35 10.35 16.09
N LEU A 88 -15.34 10.32 16.97
CA LEU A 88 -14.27 9.32 16.93
C LEU A 88 -14.73 8.11 17.75
N LEU A 89 -15.03 7.01 17.06
CA LEU A 89 -15.48 5.76 17.69
C LEU A 89 -14.33 4.99 18.35
N GLY A 90 -13.14 5.07 17.76
CA GLY A 90 -11.98 4.35 18.26
C GLY A 90 -10.80 4.39 17.29
N VAL A 91 -9.67 3.91 17.79
CA VAL A 91 -8.42 3.79 17.05
C VAL A 91 -7.96 2.34 17.11
N ASP A 92 -7.68 1.77 15.95
CA ASP A 92 -7.08 0.45 15.83
C ASP A 92 -5.85 0.48 14.93
N TRP A 93 -5.19 -0.66 14.81
CA TRP A 93 -4.19 -0.91 13.79
C TRP A 93 -4.60 -2.16 13.00
N ARG A 94 -4.18 -2.27 11.75
CA ARG A 94 -4.49 -3.46 10.95
C ARG A 94 -3.46 -4.55 11.20
N PHE A 95 -3.91 -5.77 11.44
CA PHE A 95 -3.07 -6.96 11.44
C PHE A 95 -3.16 -7.65 10.07
N GLU A 96 -2.05 -7.71 9.34
CA GLU A 96 -1.98 -8.10 7.94
C GLU A 96 -1.20 -9.40 7.75
N SER A 97 -1.87 -10.41 7.20
CA SER A 97 -1.20 -11.65 6.77
C SER A 97 -0.70 -11.49 5.32
N SER A 98 0.54 -11.86 4.99
CA SER A 98 1.58 -12.47 5.82
C SER A 98 2.61 -11.47 6.38
N LEU A 99 2.49 -10.18 6.09
CA LEU A 99 3.48 -9.16 6.41
C LEU A 99 3.80 -9.09 7.91
N ASP A 100 2.78 -8.97 8.76
CA ASP A 100 2.96 -8.94 10.22
C ASP A 100 3.61 -10.21 10.76
N GLY A 101 3.38 -11.35 10.08
CA GLY A 101 4.06 -12.60 10.41
C GLY A 101 5.57 -12.51 10.19
N HIS A 102 6.00 -11.94 9.06
CA HIS A 102 7.42 -11.81 8.71
C HIS A 102 8.14 -10.76 9.55
N VAL A 103 7.53 -9.59 9.77
CA VAL A 103 8.15 -8.47 10.52
C VAL A 103 8.36 -8.81 12.00
N ARG A 104 7.62 -9.80 12.53
CA ARG A 104 7.77 -10.29 13.92
C ARG A 104 8.81 -11.38 14.08
N LEU A 105 9.35 -11.93 12.98
CA LEU A 105 10.44 -12.91 13.07
C LEU A 105 11.72 -12.19 13.51
N PRO A 106 12.48 -12.76 14.46
CA PRO A 106 13.78 -12.21 14.82
C PRO A 106 14.70 -12.24 13.59
N ALA A 107 15.54 -11.22 13.44
CA ALA A 107 16.55 -11.21 12.41
C ALA A 107 17.47 -12.45 12.55
N PRO A 108 17.95 -13.05 11.44
CA PRO A 108 18.99 -14.06 11.50
C PRO A 108 20.19 -13.52 12.30
N GLN A 109 20.68 -14.31 13.25
CA GLN A 109 21.88 -13.99 14.03
C GLN A 109 23.15 -14.06 13.17
#